data_AF-A0A1G5IME5-F1
#
_entry.id   AF-A0A1G5IME5-F1
#
_cell.length_a   1.000
_cell.length_b   1.000
_cell.length_c   1.000
_cell.angle_alpha   90.00
_cell.angle_beta   90.00
_cell.angle_gamma   90.00
#
_symmetry.space_group_name_H-M   'P 1'
#
loop_
_entity.id
_entity.type
_entity.pdbx_description
1 polymer ?
#
loop_
_entity_poly.entity_id
_entity_poly.type
_entity_poly.pdbx_seq_one_letter_code
_entity_poly.pdbx_strand_id
1 'polypeptide(L)'
;MNEFIKDITIEYIKNTEIGANLFKIIELFQRVQEDAYAYVSSDDPTQLKLLRIGTALAFSVIRKLFAGKAFKDFDNEDWNDIAESIEENAILIDGQAYSVMIFTMYANYLDFSVKVLTSRGVSGNKCEAIGQIANEVRDLGKQLSAEEIGEADYTERCLWLLLEAMIKLLAAYGSLLIGEEKAEFAEAVMMYSFEYGRLTLYKQEQAILSEYLEHQGEVDAELDEKLSAYKELLEQRIAEFDNLMDHAFDSDLPTRLRASADIAILAGAGESEVLDSVEKIDTFFL
;
A
#
# COMPACT_ATOMS: atom_id res chain seq x y z
N MET A 1 37.54 6.73 0.99
CA MET A 1 37.99 5.59 1.82
C MET A 1 36.87 4.56 2.01
N ASN A 2 35.65 4.97 2.35
CA ASN A 2 34.48 4.08 2.45
C ASN A 2 34.04 3.43 1.12
N GLU A 3 34.03 4.15 -0.01
CA GLU A 3 33.74 3.56 -1.33
C GLU A 3 34.79 2.53 -1.76
N PHE A 4 36.06 2.87 -1.57
CA PHE A 4 37.19 2.00 -1.94
C PHE A 4 37.22 0.68 -1.15
N ILE A 5 36.84 0.71 0.13
CA ILE A 5 36.72 -0.51 0.96
C ILE A 5 35.48 -1.33 0.55
N LYS A 6 34.38 -0.67 0.17
CA LYS A 6 33.15 -1.32 -0.30
C LYS A 6 33.38 -2.06 -1.63
N ASP A 7 34.06 -1.42 -2.57
CA ASP A 7 34.38 -2.01 -3.88
C ASP A 7 35.37 -3.16 -3.76
N ILE A 8 36.44 -3.01 -2.96
CA ILE A 8 37.41 -4.08 -2.72
C ILE A 8 36.77 -5.29 -2.04
N THR A 9 35.86 -5.07 -1.08
CA THR A 9 35.22 -6.17 -0.34
C THR A 9 34.24 -6.95 -1.23
N ILE A 10 33.48 -6.26 -2.09
CA ILE A 10 32.57 -6.88 -3.06
C ILE A 10 33.35 -7.64 -4.14
N GLU A 11 34.43 -7.05 -4.65
CA GLU A 11 35.27 -7.66 -5.69
C GLU A 11 36.03 -8.89 -5.15
N TYR A 12 36.48 -8.85 -3.90
CA TYR A 12 37.13 -9.99 -3.24
C TYR A 12 36.14 -11.14 -3.00
N ILE A 13 34.90 -10.85 -2.61
CA ILE A 13 33.84 -11.86 -2.45
C ILE A 13 33.51 -12.49 -3.81
N LYS A 14 33.33 -11.67 -4.86
CA LYS A 14 33.07 -12.15 -6.25
C LYS A 14 34.13 -13.13 -6.75
N ASN A 15 35.39 -12.91 -6.38
CA ASN A 15 36.53 -13.72 -6.84
C ASN A 15 36.74 -15.02 -6.06
N THR A 16 35.92 -15.30 -5.04
CA THR A 16 35.89 -16.62 -4.38
C THR A 16 34.82 -17.51 -5.00
N GLU A 17 35.06 -18.83 -5.06
CA GLU A 17 34.10 -19.81 -5.59
C GLU A 17 32.74 -19.75 -4.86
N ILE A 18 32.77 -19.42 -3.56
CA ILE A 18 31.59 -19.23 -2.72
C ILE A 18 30.83 -17.96 -3.13
N GLY A 19 31.51 -16.82 -3.31
CA GLY A 19 30.84 -15.59 -3.73
C GLY A 19 30.30 -15.65 -5.16
N ALA A 20 30.99 -16.33 -6.09
CA ALA A 20 30.49 -16.53 -7.45
C ALA A 20 29.17 -17.33 -7.49
N ASN A 21 29.03 -18.35 -6.64
CA ASN A 21 27.77 -19.10 -6.50
C ASN A 21 26.67 -18.28 -5.79
N LEU A 22 27.05 -17.48 -4.80
CA LEU A 22 26.13 -16.59 -4.08
C LEU A 22 25.56 -15.50 -5.01
N PHE A 23 26.38 -14.93 -5.90
CA PHE A 23 25.95 -13.97 -6.91
C PHE A 23 25.02 -14.58 -7.96
N LYS A 24 25.27 -15.82 -8.41
CA LYS A 24 24.35 -16.52 -9.33
C LYS A 24 22.98 -16.78 -8.72
N ILE A 25 22.95 -17.11 -7.42
CA ILE A 25 21.70 -17.28 -6.68
C ILE A 25 20.97 -15.92 -6.57
N ILE A 26 21.69 -14.85 -6.25
CA ILE A 26 21.13 -13.48 -6.20
C ILE A 26 20.56 -13.07 -7.57
N GLU A 27 21.28 -13.29 -8.68
CA GLU A 27 20.78 -12.99 -10.04
C GLU A 27 19.54 -13.82 -10.44
N LEU A 28 19.45 -15.06 -9.95
CA LEU A 28 18.27 -15.90 -10.19
C LEU A 28 17.07 -15.39 -9.40
N PHE A 29 17.27 -15.03 -8.13
CA PHE A 29 16.24 -14.40 -7.30
C PHE A 29 15.80 -13.07 -7.87
N GLN A 30 16.74 -12.26 -8.37
CA GLN A 30 16.44 -10.98 -8.99
C GLN A 30 15.58 -11.14 -10.24
N ARG A 31 15.88 -12.10 -11.14
CA ARG A 31 15.04 -12.39 -12.30
C ARG A 31 13.65 -12.89 -11.94
N VAL A 32 13.54 -13.77 -10.96
CA VAL A 32 12.23 -14.23 -10.47
C VAL A 32 11.43 -13.08 -9.85
N GLN A 33 12.09 -12.16 -9.16
CA GLN A 33 11.46 -10.94 -8.65
C GLN A 33 11.06 -9.98 -9.77
N GLU A 34 11.88 -9.81 -10.81
CA GLU A 34 11.56 -8.97 -11.98
C GLU A 34 10.37 -9.52 -12.77
N ASP A 35 10.29 -10.84 -12.96
CA ASP A 35 9.16 -11.51 -13.62
C ASP A 35 7.88 -11.43 -12.78
N ALA A 36 7.99 -11.64 -11.46
CA ALA A 36 6.87 -11.49 -10.53
C ALA A 36 6.41 -10.03 -10.44
N TYR A 37 7.34 -9.07 -10.45
CA TYR A 37 7.07 -7.65 -10.44
C TYR A 37 6.37 -7.23 -11.73
N ALA A 38 6.85 -7.65 -12.90
CA ALA A 38 6.19 -7.39 -14.19
C ALA A 38 4.75 -7.92 -14.24
N TYR A 39 4.48 -9.02 -13.53
CA TYR A 39 3.15 -9.63 -13.43
C TYR A 39 2.24 -8.93 -12.39
N VAL A 40 2.79 -8.43 -11.28
CA VAL A 40 2.05 -7.67 -10.25
C VAL A 40 1.82 -6.21 -10.68
N SER A 41 2.67 -5.67 -11.55
CA SER A 41 2.60 -4.28 -12.07
C SER A 41 1.54 -4.08 -13.16
N SER A 42 0.93 -5.14 -13.69
CA SER A 42 -0.25 -4.97 -14.54
C SER A 42 -1.44 -4.66 -13.62
N ASP A 43 -1.91 -3.42 -13.64
CA ASP A 43 -3.12 -2.93 -12.93
C ASP A 43 -4.43 -3.62 -13.36
N ASP A 44 -4.39 -4.84 -13.90
CA ASP A 44 -5.55 -5.62 -14.30
C ASP A 44 -6.11 -6.41 -13.09
N PRO A 45 -7.25 -5.98 -12.51
CA PRO A 45 -7.86 -6.65 -11.37
C PRO A 45 -8.25 -8.11 -11.67
N THR A 46 -8.41 -8.46 -12.95
CA THR A 46 -8.69 -9.83 -13.40
C THR A 46 -7.48 -10.74 -13.23
N GLN A 47 -6.28 -10.25 -13.52
CA GLN A 47 -5.03 -11.02 -13.43
C GLN A 47 -4.62 -11.28 -11.98
N LEU A 48 -4.81 -10.28 -11.10
CA LEU A 48 -4.62 -10.45 -9.66
C LEU A 48 -5.57 -11.49 -9.08
N LYS A 49 -6.84 -11.48 -9.51
CA LYS A 49 -7.82 -12.49 -9.09
C LYS A 49 -7.45 -13.89 -9.59
N LEU A 50 -7.02 -14.03 -10.83
CA LEU A 50 -6.55 -15.30 -11.39
C LEU A 50 -5.31 -15.83 -10.67
N LEU A 51 -4.38 -14.96 -10.27
CA LEU A 51 -3.21 -15.33 -9.48
C LEU A 51 -3.62 -15.87 -8.11
N ARG A 52 -4.51 -15.16 -7.40
CA ARG A 52 -5.01 -15.58 -6.09
C ARG A 52 -5.70 -16.95 -6.18
N ILE A 53 -6.54 -17.15 -7.19
CA ILE A 53 -7.22 -18.43 -7.46
C ILE A 53 -6.20 -19.54 -7.73
N GLY A 54 -5.25 -19.32 -8.64
CA GLY A 54 -4.23 -20.31 -8.99
C GLY A 54 -3.35 -20.69 -7.79
N THR A 55 -3.04 -19.71 -6.95
CA THR A 55 -2.25 -19.89 -5.73
C THR A 55 -3.01 -20.70 -4.68
N ALA A 56 -4.27 -20.33 -4.38
CA ALA A 56 -5.12 -21.07 -3.45
C ALA A 56 -5.36 -22.52 -3.91
N LEU A 57 -5.62 -22.73 -5.21
CA LEU A 57 -5.76 -24.05 -5.82
C LEU A 57 -4.49 -24.90 -5.63
N ALA A 58 -3.33 -24.37 -6.01
CA ALA A 58 -2.06 -25.09 -5.90
C ALA A 58 -1.79 -25.50 -4.45
N PHE A 59 -2.04 -24.61 -3.49
CA PHE A 59 -1.81 -24.91 -2.08
C PHE A 59 -2.77 -25.92 -1.49
N SER A 60 -4.06 -25.85 -1.84
CA SER A 60 -5.03 -26.83 -1.35
C SER A 60 -4.74 -28.24 -1.89
N VAL A 61 -4.30 -28.34 -3.14
CA VAL A 61 -3.79 -29.61 -3.71
C VAL A 61 -2.54 -30.08 -2.97
N ILE A 62 -1.52 -29.22 -2.80
CA ILE A 62 -0.29 -29.57 -2.08
C ILE A 62 -0.59 -30.03 -0.65
N ARG A 63 -1.50 -29.37 0.06
CA ARG A 63 -1.92 -29.74 1.42
C ARG A 63 -2.50 -31.16 1.47
N LYS A 64 -3.37 -31.51 0.52
CA LYS A 64 -3.96 -32.86 0.41
C LYS A 64 -2.89 -33.92 0.06
N LEU A 65 -1.91 -33.57 -0.78
CA LEU A 65 -0.75 -34.43 -1.07
C LEU A 65 0.12 -34.67 0.19
N PHE A 66 0.40 -33.63 0.98
CA PHE A 66 1.13 -33.74 2.25
C PHE A 66 0.36 -34.54 3.31
N ALA A 67 -0.97 -34.57 3.25
CA ALA A 67 -1.80 -35.44 4.06
C ALA A 67 -1.75 -36.92 3.63
N GLY A 68 -0.99 -37.24 2.56
CA GLY A 68 -0.75 -38.61 2.09
C GLY A 68 -1.74 -39.10 1.03
N LYS A 69 -2.68 -38.26 0.57
CA LYS A 69 -3.64 -38.62 -0.48
C LYS A 69 -3.02 -38.33 -1.85
N ALA A 70 -2.95 -39.33 -2.74
CA ALA A 70 -2.45 -39.08 -4.09
C ALA A 70 -3.52 -38.35 -4.92
N PHE A 71 -3.10 -37.51 -5.88
CA PHE A 71 -4.01 -36.73 -6.72
C PHE A 71 -5.10 -37.58 -7.41
N LYS A 72 -4.73 -38.80 -7.82
CA LYS A 72 -5.64 -39.77 -8.46
C LYS A 72 -6.76 -40.29 -7.54
N ASP A 73 -6.58 -40.14 -6.23
CA ASP A 73 -7.49 -40.66 -5.20
C ASP A 73 -8.39 -39.55 -4.64
N PHE A 74 -8.39 -38.36 -5.25
CA PHE A 74 -9.24 -37.24 -4.83
C PHE A 74 -10.71 -37.54 -5.12
N ASP A 75 -11.56 -37.31 -4.12
CA ASP A 75 -13.00 -37.49 -4.21
C ASP A 75 -13.75 -36.15 -4.27
N ASN A 76 -15.08 -36.21 -4.37
CA ASN A 76 -15.91 -35.00 -4.45
C ASN A 76 -15.82 -34.14 -3.18
N GLU A 77 -15.53 -34.71 -2.01
CA GLU A 77 -15.32 -33.93 -0.80
C GLU A 77 -14.01 -33.15 -0.88
N ASP A 78 -12.93 -33.75 -1.39
CA ASP A 78 -11.67 -33.01 -1.59
C ASP A 78 -11.81 -31.86 -2.58
N TRP A 79 -12.56 -32.05 -3.66
CA TRP A 79 -12.80 -30.99 -4.64
C TRP A 79 -13.69 -29.88 -4.06
N ASN A 80 -14.64 -30.22 -3.20
CA ASN A 80 -15.44 -29.24 -2.47
C ASN A 80 -14.58 -28.44 -1.47
N ASP A 81 -13.73 -29.10 -0.69
CA ASP A 81 -12.79 -28.43 0.23
C ASP A 81 -11.83 -27.48 -0.53
N ILE A 82 -11.35 -27.91 -1.70
CA ILE A 82 -10.49 -27.07 -2.56
C ILE A 82 -11.28 -25.87 -3.07
N ALA A 83 -12.53 -26.05 -3.49
CA ALA A 83 -13.38 -24.98 -3.98
C ALA A 83 -13.73 -23.97 -2.86
N GLU A 84 -14.05 -24.45 -1.67
CA GLU A 84 -14.30 -23.63 -0.47
C GLU A 84 -13.05 -22.81 -0.11
N SER A 85 -11.87 -23.43 -0.13
CA SER A 85 -10.61 -22.70 0.11
C SER A 85 -10.35 -21.61 -0.94
N ILE A 86 -10.67 -21.84 -2.22
CA ILE A 86 -10.56 -20.82 -3.27
C ILE A 86 -11.57 -19.70 -3.02
N GLU A 87 -12.80 -20.03 -2.64
CA GLU A 87 -13.85 -19.06 -2.34
C GLU A 87 -13.44 -18.13 -1.19
N GLU A 88 -13.00 -18.72 -0.07
CA GLU A 88 -12.58 -18.00 1.13
C GLU A 88 -11.31 -17.16 0.92
N ASN A 89 -10.31 -17.69 0.22
CA ASN A 89 -8.98 -17.06 0.17
C ASN A 89 -8.70 -16.28 -1.12
N ALA A 90 -9.51 -16.43 -2.18
CA ALA A 90 -9.26 -15.77 -3.45
C ALA A 90 -10.45 -14.98 -4.02
N ILE A 91 -11.69 -15.25 -3.57
CA ILE A 91 -12.91 -14.68 -4.17
C ILE A 91 -13.63 -13.73 -3.19
N LEU A 92 -13.69 -14.05 -1.89
CA LEU A 92 -14.30 -13.21 -0.86
C LEU A 92 -13.42 -12.02 -0.43
N ILE A 93 -14.08 -10.95 0.02
CA ILE A 93 -13.88 -9.56 -0.44
C ILE A 93 -12.80 -8.71 0.29
N ASP A 94 -11.94 -9.26 1.15
CA ASP A 94 -10.97 -8.40 1.87
C ASP A 94 -9.50 -8.54 1.43
N GLY A 95 -9.06 -9.69 0.88
CA GLY A 95 -7.62 -9.88 0.63
C GLY A 95 -6.80 -10.17 1.90
N GLN A 96 -7.30 -9.81 3.08
CA GLN A 96 -6.78 -10.26 4.38
C GLN A 96 -6.70 -11.78 4.51
N ALA A 97 -7.74 -12.52 4.11
CA ALA A 97 -7.71 -13.99 4.15
C ALA A 97 -6.60 -14.55 3.24
N TYR A 98 -6.37 -13.92 2.09
CA TYR A 98 -5.29 -14.28 1.19
C TYR A 98 -3.92 -14.02 1.81
N SER A 99 -3.70 -12.85 2.41
CA SER A 99 -2.42 -12.51 3.05
C SER A 99 -2.12 -13.44 4.21
N VAL A 100 -3.11 -13.74 5.06
CA VAL A 100 -3.00 -14.74 6.15
C VAL A 100 -2.66 -16.13 5.61
N MET A 101 -3.31 -16.58 4.54
CA MET A 101 -3.01 -17.86 3.90
C MET A 101 -1.55 -17.93 3.43
N ILE A 102 -1.08 -16.89 2.73
CA ILE A 102 0.27 -16.82 2.18
C ILE A 102 1.32 -16.81 3.29
N PHE A 103 1.19 -15.95 4.30
CA PHE A 103 2.18 -15.87 5.38
C PHE A 103 2.17 -17.13 6.26
N THR A 104 1.00 -17.74 6.48
CA THR A 104 0.90 -19.05 7.14
C THR A 104 1.63 -20.14 6.35
N MET A 105 1.56 -20.10 5.02
CA MET A 105 2.29 -21.04 4.17
C MET A 105 3.81 -20.88 4.31
N TYR A 106 4.32 -19.65 4.36
CA TYR A 106 5.73 -19.42 4.66
C TYR A 106 6.12 -19.91 6.06
N ALA A 107 5.30 -19.67 7.08
CA ALA A 107 5.54 -20.21 8.43
C ALA A 107 5.60 -21.76 8.43
N ASN A 108 4.73 -22.43 7.68
CA ASN A 108 4.76 -23.88 7.52
C ASN A 108 6.03 -24.37 6.80
N TYR A 109 6.52 -23.60 5.82
CA TYR A 109 7.80 -23.88 5.17
C TYR A 109 8.98 -23.74 6.13
N LEU A 110 8.96 -22.75 7.03
CA LEU A 110 9.96 -22.62 8.10
C LEU A 110 9.97 -23.85 9.01
N ASP A 111 8.81 -24.32 9.47
CA ASP A 111 8.71 -25.53 10.32
C ASP A 111 9.27 -26.77 9.62
N PHE A 112 8.96 -26.94 8.33
CA PHE A 112 9.53 -28.02 7.54
C PHE A 112 11.05 -27.92 7.46
N SER A 113 11.57 -26.71 7.19
CA SER A 113 13.00 -26.45 7.11
C SER A 113 13.70 -26.74 8.44
N VAL A 114 13.09 -26.35 9.57
CA VAL A 114 13.59 -26.66 10.93
C VAL A 114 13.68 -28.17 11.17
N LYS A 115 12.68 -28.95 10.76
CA LYS A 115 12.73 -30.43 10.85
C LYS A 115 13.91 -30.99 10.05
N VAL A 116 14.10 -30.51 8.82
CA VAL A 116 15.22 -30.92 7.97
C VAL A 116 16.56 -30.56 8.59
N LEU A 117 16.74 -29.32 9.06
CA LEU A 117 17.97 -28.83 9.68
C LEU A 117 18.30 -29.61 10.96
N THR A 118 17.29 -29.87 11.79
CA THR A 118 17.43 -30.69 13.00
C THR A 118 17.91 -32.11 12.66
N SER A 119 17.31 -32.74 11.63
CA SER A 119 17.75 -34.08 11.18
C SER A 119 19.18 -34.11 10.62
N ARG A 120 19.70 -32.95 10.19
CA ARG A 120 21.06 -32.78 9.67
C ARG A 120 22.08 -32.36 10.72
N GLY A 121 21.67 -32.27 11.98
CA GLY A 121 22.57 -31.99 13.11
C GLY A 121 22.89 -30.51 13.31
N VAL A 122 22.08 -29.59 12.78
CA VAL A 122 22.20 -28.16 13.09
C VAL A 122 21.83 -27.90 14.55
N SER A 123 22.50 -26.91 15.18
CA SER A 123 22.28 -26.55 16.59
C SER A 123 20.80 -26.32 16.91
N GLY A 124 20.35 -26.81 18.07
CA GLY A 124 18.97 -26.64 18.54
C GLY A 124 18.56 -25.17 18.65
N ASN A 125 19.47 -24.30 19.10
CA ASN A 125 19.21 -22.87 19.25
C ASN A 125 18.87 -22.17 17.92
N LYS A 126 19.58 -22.48 16.83
CA LYS A 126 19.28 -21.93 15.50
C LYS A 126 17.93 -22.44 14.98
N CYS A 127 17.65 -23.72 15.17
CA CYS A 127 16.36 -24.32 14.83
C CYS A 127 15.21 -23.69 15.62
N GLU A 128 15.40 -23.45 16.91
CA GLU A 128 14.41 -22.81 17.78
C GLU A 128 14.16 -21.35 17.37
N ALA A 129 15.20 -20.57 17.10
CA ALA A 129 15.06 -19.18 16.66
C ALA A 129 14.23 -19.06 15.36
N ILE A 130 14.42 -19.97 14.40
CA ILE A 130 13.63 -19.99 13.16
C ILE A 130 12.18 -20.41 13.44
N GLY A 131 11.97 -21.40 14.32
CA GLY A 131 10.63 -21.84 14.73
C GLY A 131 9.85 -20.77 15.50
N GLN A 132 10.53 -19.95 16.30
CA GLN A 132 9.91 -18.81 17.00
C GLN A 132 9.34 -17.79 16.00
N ILE A 133 10.08 -17.46 14.94
CA ILE A 133 9.57 -16.58 13.88
C ILE A 133 8.32 -17.16 13.22
N ALA A 134 8.30 -18.47 12.93
CA ALA A 134 7.14 -19.13 12.36
C ALA A 134 5.89 -19.03 13.26
N ASN A 135 6.07 -19.12 14.58
CA ASN A 135 4.99 -18.93 15.54
C ASN A 135 4.51 -17.48 15.60
N GLU A 136 5.44 -16.53 15.60
CA GLU A 136 5.12 -15.09 15.63
C GLU A 136 4.30 -14.66 14.40
N VAL A 137 4.67 -15.13 13.20
CA VAL A 137 3.89 -14.90 11.96
C VAL A 137 2.45 -15.42 12.09
N ARG A 138 2.26 -16.58 12.73
CA ARG A 138 0.91 -17.14 12.95
C ARG A 138 0.14 -16.35 14.00
N ASP A 139 0.81 -15.88 15.05
CA ASP A 139 0.17 -15.08 16.08
C ASP A 139 -0.26 -13.71 15.54
N LEU A 140 0.53 -13.08 14.66
CA LEU A 140 0.11 -11.90 13.90
C LEU A 140 -1.14 -12.18 13.06
N GLY A 141 -1.25 -13.36 12.43
CA GLY A 141 -2.45 -13.73 11.68
C GLY A 141 -3.70 -13.83 12.55
N LYS A 142 -3.57 -14.32 13.80
CA LYS A 142 -4.65 -14.33 14.78
C LYS A 142 -5.02 -12.92 15.23
N GLN A 143 -4.04 -12.05 15.46
CA GLN A 143 -4.26 -10.66 15.83
C GLN A 143 -5.02 -9.90 14.73
N LEU A 144 -4.68 -10.12 13.46
CA LEU A 144 -5.42 -9.56 12.33
C LEU A 144 -6.87 -10.05 12.30
N SER A 145 -7.07 -11.36 12.50
CA SER A 145 -8.42 -11.96 12.55
C SER A 145 -9.25 -11.48 13.75
N ALA A 146 -8.60 -11.01 14.82
CA ALA A 146 -9.21 -10.41 15.99
C ALA A 146 -9.37 -8.88 15.89
N GLU A 147 -9.03 -8.28 14.74
CA GLU A 147 -9.04 -6.82 14.50
C GLU A 147 -8.13 -6.03 15.47
N GLU A 148 -7.12 -6.68 16.05
CA GLU A 148 -6.16 -6.03 16.98
C GLU A 148 -5.08 -5.25 16.22
N ILE A 149 -4.81 -5.61 14.97
CA ILE A 149 -3.87 -4.95 14.06
C ILE A 149 -4.51 -4.76 12.68
N GLY A 150 -4.12 -3.70 11.97
CA GLY A 150 -4.55 -3.48 10.58
C GLY A 150 -3.80 -4.36 9.58
N GLU A 151 -4.36 -4.54 8.37
CA GLU A 151 -3.74 -5.37 7.32
C GLU A 151 -2.37 -4.85 6.85
N ALA A 152 -2.19 -3.52 6.76
CA ALA A 152 -0.92 -2.92 6.37
C ALA A 152 0.18 -3.27 7.39
N ASP A 153 -0.07 -3.03 8.67
CA ASP A 153 0.83 -3.37 9.78
C ASP A 153 1.11 -4.88 9.84
N TYR A 154 0.08 -5.70 9.64
CA TYR A 154 0.21 -7.17 9.58
C TYR A 154 1.16 -7.59 8.47
N THR A 155 0.93 -7.10 7.25
CA THR A 155 1.69 -7.45 6.05
C THR A 155 3.14 -7.03 6.20
N GLU A 156 3.38 -5.80 6.66
CA GLU A 156 4.73 -5.28 6.86
C GLU A 156 5.51 -6.09 7.91
N ARG A 157 4.92 -6.36 9.08
CA ARG A 157 5.57 -7.15 10.13
C ARG A 157 5.87 -8.57 9.67
N CYS A 158 4.94 -9.22 8.97
CA CYS A 158 5.18 -10.55 8.41
C CYS A 158 6.31 -10.55 7.37
N LEU A 159 6.38 -9.54 6.50
CA LEU A 159 7.47 -9.41 5.53
C LEU A 159 8.84 -9.28 6.21
N TRP A 160 8.95 -8.43 7.25
CA TRP A 160 10.20 -8.27 7.99
C TRP A 160 10.62 -9.56 8.70
N LEU A 161 9.70 -10.21 9.40
CA LEU A 161 9.95 -11.47 10.10
C LEU A 161 10.40 -12.58 9.14
N LEU A 162 9.75 -12.71 7.98
CA LEU A 162 10.11 -13.74 7.00
C LEU A 162 11.45 -13.46 6.32
N LEU A 163 11.81 -12.18 6.10
CA LEU A 163 13.12 -11.84 5.57
C LEU A 163 14.24 -12.15 6.59
N GLU A 164 14.00 -11.88 7.87
CA GLU A 164 14.88 -12.33 8.95
C GLU A 164 15.00 -13.87 8.97
N ALA A 165 13.88 -14.58 8.87
CA ALA A 165 13.89 -16.04 8.84
C ALA A 165 14.67 -16.60 7.64
N MET A 166 14.61 -15.95 6.47
CA MET A 166 15.42 -16.32 5.30
C MET A 166 16.93 -16.18 5.58
N ILE A 167 17.36 -15.09 6.21
CA ILE A 167 18.77 -14.89 6.60
C ILE A 167 19.21 -16.00 7.56
N LYS A 168 18.41 -16.30 8.58
CA LYS A 168 18.69 -17.36 9.55
C LYS A 168 18.72 -18.74 8.92
N LEU A 169 17.79 -19.04 8.00
CA LEU A 169 17.80 -20.28 7.23
C LEU A 169 19.06 -20.42 6.37
N LEU A 170 19.44 -19.37 5.64
CA LEU A 170 20.66 -19.35 4.83
C LEU A 170 21.90 -19.60 5.69
N ALA A 171 21.98 -18.97 6.88
CA ALA A 171 23.06 -19.22 7.82
C ALA A 171 23.04 -20.65 8.38
N ALA A 172 21.86 -21.18 8.73
CA ALA A 172 21.70 -22.53 9.25
C ALA A 172 22.05 -23.62 8.21
N TYR A 173 21.73 -23.40 6.93
CA TYR A 173 22.21 -24.26 5.84
C TYR A 173 23.69 -24.04 5.56
N GLY A 174 24.17 -22.80 5.64
CA GLY A 174 25.56 -22.44 5.47
C GLY A 174 26.48 -23.11 6.49
N SER A 175 26.04 -23.26 7.75
CA SER A 175 26.86 -23.90 8.78
C SER A 175 27.21 -25.35 8.45
N LEU A 176 26.35 -26.05 7.71
CA LEU A 176 26.60 -27.40 7.20
C LEU A 176 27.68 -27.44 6.10
N LEU A 177 27.92 -26.34 5.40
CA LEU A 177 28.82 -26.26 4.24
C LEU A 177 30.17 -25.62 4.59
N ILE A 178 30.13 -24.50 5.30
CA ILE A 178 31.31 -23.65 5.55
C ILE A 178 31.76 -23.66 7.02
N GLY A 179 31.06 -24.40 7.88
CA GLY A 179 31.29 -24.45 9.33
C GLY A 179 30.52 -23.37 10.10
N GLU A 180 30.32 -23.61 11.39
CA GLU A 180 29.45 -22.83 12.26
C GLU A 180 29.92 -21.38 12.45
N GLU A 181 31.19 -21.17 12.81
CA GLU A 181 31.74 -19.82 13.06
C GLU A 181 31.62 -18.88 11.84
N LYS A 182 31.88 -19.41 10.63
CA LYS A 182 31.77 -18.61 9.40
C LYS A 182 30.32 -18.30 9.05
N ALA A 183 29.42 -19.25 9.30
CA ALA A 183 28.00 -19.05 9.08
C ALA A 183 27.40 -18.05 10.06
N GLU A 184 27.83 -18.05 11.33
CA GLU A 184 27.45 -17.06 12.34
C GLU A 184 27.94 -15.65 11.99
N PHE A 185 29.19 -15.53 11.53
CA PHE A 185 29.69 -14.24 11.06
C PHE A 185 28.88 -13.72 9.85
N ALA A 186 28.58 -14.60 8.89
CA ALA A 186 27.76 -14.25 7.73
C ALA A 186 26.35 -13.84 8.15
N GLU A 187 25.73 -14.56 9.10
CA GLU A 187 24.42 -14.23 9.68
C GLU A 187 24.45 -12.82 10.29
N ALA A 188 25.45 -12.51 11.12
CA ALA A 188 25.58 -11.22 11.79
C ALA A 188 25.74 -10.07 10.79
N VAL A 189 26.54 -10.23 9.74
CA VAL A 189 26.73 -9.22 8.68
C VAL A 189 25.44 -9.01 7.89
N MET A 190 24.73 -10.09 7.54
CA MET A 190 23.45 -10.01 6.84
C MET A 190 22.36 -9.36 7.70
N MET A 191 22.25 -9.73 8.97
CA MET A 191 21.31 -9.12 9.92
C MET A 191 21.61 -7.64 10.14
N TYR A 192 22.88 -7.26 10.30
CA TYR A 192 23.25 -5.85 10.39
C TYR A 192 22.85 -5.05 9.14
N SER A 193 23.10 -5.61 7.96
CA SER A 193 22.75 -4.97 6.68
C SER A 193 21.23 -4.84 6.52
N PHE A 194 20.50 -5.88 6.93
CA PHE A 194 19.05 -5.90 6.95
C PHE A 194 18.47 -4.81 7.86
N GLU A 195 18.94 -4.73 9.11
CA GLU A 195 18.50 -3.73 10.08
C GLU A 195 18.82 -2.30 9.65
N TYR A 196 20.03 -2.09 9.10
CA TYR A 196 20.41 -0.80 8.55
C TYR A 196 19.53 -0.40 7.35
N GLY A 197 19.21 -1.36 6.47
CA GLY A 197 18.30 -1.16 5.35
C GLY A 197 16.91 -0.76 5.82
N ARG A 198 16.33 -1.50 6.77
CA ARG A 198 15.04 -1.21 7.40
C ARG A 198 15.00 0.20 7.98
N LEU A 199 16.00 0.58 8.77
CA LEU A 199 16.10 1.93 9.34
C LEU A 199 16.19 3.03 8.27
N THR A 200 16.92 2.77 7.18
CA THR A 200 17.09 3.74 6.09
C THR A 200 15.78 3.96 5.35
N LEU A 201 15.03 2.89 5.09
CA LEU A 201 13.71 2.97 4.45
C LEU A 201 12.72 3.77 5.30
N TYR A 202 12.63 3.50 6.60
CA TYR A 202 11.77 4.28 7.49
C TYR A 202 12.13 5.77 7.53
N LYS A 203 13.42 6.11 7.47
CA LYS A 203 13.83 7.51 7.38
C LYS A 203 13.41 8.17 6.07
N GLN A 204 13.49 7.44 4.95
CA GLN A 204 13.05 7.94 3.65
C GLN A 204 11.53 8.13 3.62
N GLU A 205 10.78 7.15 4.11
CA GLU A 205 9.32 7.25 4.24
C GLU A 205 8.92 8.45 5.10
N GLN A 206 9.55 8.64 6.26
CA GLN A 206 9.27 9.78 7.13
C GLN A 206 9.59 11.12 6.46
N ALA A 207 10.66 11.19 5.66
CA ALA A 207 10.99 12.40 4.91
C ALA A 207 9.91 12.73 3.87
N ILE A 208 9.45 11.72 3.12
CA ILE A 208 8.37 11.86 2.14
C ILE A 208 7.07 12.31 2.82
N LEU A 209 6.68 11.65 3.91
CA LEU A 209 5.47 12.02 4.67
C LEU A 209 5.56 13.46 5.19
N SER A 210 6.73 13.90 5.63
CA SER A 210 6.93 15.27 6.11
C SER A 210 6.77 16.29 4.98
N GLU A 211 7.31 16.00 3.79
CA GLU A 211 7.15 16.83 2.58
C GLU A 211 5.68 16.92 2.15
N TYR A 212 4.95 15.80 2.15
CA TYR A 212 3.52 15.79 1.84
C TYR A 212 2.69 16.60 2.84
N LEU A 213 3.00 16.51 4.14
CA LEU A 213 2.32 17.29 5.17
C LEU A 213 2.57 18.79 5.01
N GLU A 214 3.79 19.19 4.66
CA GLU A 214 4.12 20.58 4.37
C GLU A 214 3.33 21.08 3.16
N HIS A 215 3.34 20.32 2.06
CA HIS A 215 2.60 20.69 0.86
C HIS A 215 1.09 20.74 1.08
N GLN A 216 0.53 19.81 1.87
CA GLN A 216 -0.88 19.86 2.25
C GLN A 216 -1.20 21.14 3.02
N GLY A 217 -0.33 21.56 3.95
CA GLY A 217 -0.51 22.80 4.69
C GLY A 217 -0.47 24.05 3.81
N GLU A 218 0.39 24.08 2.78
CA GLU A 218 0.43 25.17 1.79
C GLU A 218 -0.88 25.26 1.00
N VAL A 219 -1.37 24.12 0.53
CA VAL A 219 -2.63 24.03 -0.25
C VAL A 219 -3.83 24.42 0.62
N ASP A 220 -3.88 23.96 1.86
CA ASP A 220 -4.94 24.33 2.82
C ASP A 220 -4.95 25.85 3.06
N ALA A 221 -3.78 26.48 3.23
CA ALA A 221 -3.67 27.93 3.40
C ALA A 221 -4.14 28.70 2.15
N GLU A 222 -3.78 28.24 0.95
CA GLU A 222 -4.23 28.85 -0.31
C GLU A 222 -5.75 28.74 -0.48
N LEU A 223 -6.34 27.60 -0.12
CA LEU A 223 -7.78 27.38 -0.14
C LEU A 223 -8.50 28.31 0.84
N ASP A 224 -7.98 28.47 2.05
CA ASP A 224 -8.54 29.36 3.06
C ASP A 224 -8.51 30.83 2.62
N GLU A 225 -7.43 31.27 1.97
CA GLU A 225 -7.32 32.62 1.43
C GLU A 225 -8.37 32.86 0.32
N LYS A 226 -8.48 31.93 -0.63
CA LYS A 226 -9.48 32.00 -1.71
C LYS A 226 -10.90 32.00 -1.16
N LEU A 227 -11.18 31.14 -0.18
CA LEU A 227 -12.50 31.03 0.42
C LEU A 227 -12.87 32.31 1.18
N SER A 228 -11.91 32.94 1.86
CA SER A 228 -12.09 34.24 2.52
C SER A 228 -12.38 35.35 1.50
N ALA A 229 -11.61 35.43 0.41
CA ALA A 229 -11.84 36.40 -0.65
C ALA A 229 -13.21 36.23 -1.31
N TYR A 230 -13.67 34.99 -1.54
CA TYR A 230 -15.01 34.73 -2.06
C TYR A 230 -16.11 35.15 -1.09
N LYS A 231 -15.92 34.96 0.22
CA LYS A 231 -16.88 35.42 1.24
C LYS A 231 -16.99 36.95 1.22
N GLU A 232 -15.87 37.67 1.21
CA GLU A 232 -15.88 39.14 1.14
C GLU A 232 -16.57 39.64 -0.13
N LEU A 233 -16.29 39.02 -1.28
CA LEU A 233 -16.96 39.36 -2.52
C LEU A 233 -18.47 39.10 -2.43
N LEU A 234 -18.88 37.99 -1.83
CA LEU A 234 -20.28 37.64 -1.65
C LEU A 234 -20.99 38.66 -0.74
N GLU A 235 -20.37 39.03 0.38
CA GLU A 235 -20.87 40.05 1.30
C GLU A 235 -21.02 41.41 0.60
N GLN A 236 -20.04 41.81 -0.21
CA GLN A 236 -20.13 43.03 -1.01
C GLN A 236 -21.32 42.97 -1.98
N ARG A 237 -21.50 41.85 -2.70
CA ARG A 237 -22.62 41.68 -3.64
C ARG A 237 -23.98 41.65 -2.95
N ILE A 238 -24.07 41.05 -1.76
CA ILE A 238 -25.28 41.08 -0.94
C ILE A 238 -25.59 42.51 -0.52
N ALA A 239 -24.61 43.28 -0.06
CA ALA A 239 -24.82 44.67 0.31
C ALA A 239 -25.23 45.56 -0.88
N GLU A 240 -24.65 45.33 -2.07
CA GLU A 240 -25.08 45.98 -3.31
C GLU A 240 -26.53 45.64 -3.65
N PHE A 241 -26.93 44.37 -3.51
CA PHE A 241 -28.29 43.91 -3.75
C PHE A 241 -29.30 44.47 -2.74
N ASP A 242 -28.99 44.45 -1.45
CA ASP A 242 -29.85 44.99 -0.39
C ASP A 242 -30.08 46.49 -0.60
N ASN A 243 -29.03 47.23 -0.99
CA ASN A 243 -29.12 48.65 -1.29
C ASN A 243 -30.04 48.91 -2.52
N LEU A 244 -29.91 48.14 -3.59
CA LEU A 244 -30.80 48.22 -4.74
C LEU A 244 -32.26 47.92 -4.36
N MET A 245 -32.47 46.91 -3.52
CA MET A 245 -33.79 46.55 -3.01
C MET A 245 -34.40 47.67 -2.16
N ASP A 246 -33.64 48.28 -1.25
CA ASP A 246 -34.12 49.40 -0.43
C ASP A 246 -34.58 50.59 -1.29
N HIS A 247 -33.81 50.94 -2.33
CA HIS A 247 -34.17 52.03 -3.25
C HIS A 247 -35.36 51.69 -4.15
N ALA A 248 -35.54 50.42 -4.54
CA ALA A 248 -36.68 49.96 -5.35
C ALA A 248 -38.01 49.94 -4.58
N PHE A 249 -37.99 50.09 -3.26
CA PHE A 249 -39.19 50.24 -2.43
C PHE A 249 -39.27 51.59 -1.72
N ASP A 250 -38.47 52.58 -2.14
CA ASP A 250 -38.49 53.93 -1.57
C ASP A 250 -39.86 54.62 -1.76
N SER A 251 -40.20 55.46 -0.79
CA SER A 251 -41.33 56.38 -0.81
C SER A 251 -41.23 57.45 -1.92
N ASP A 252 -40.01 57.79 -2.36
CA ASP A 252 -39.75 58.71 -3.46
C ASP A 252 -39.88 58.04 -4.84
N LEU A 253 -40.84 58.51 -5.63
CA LEU A 253 -41.28 57.88 -6.88
C LEU A 253 -40.20 57.87 -7.98
N PRO A 254 -39.43 58.96 -8.21
CA PRO A 254 -38.30 58.97 -9.15
C PRO A 254 -37.18 58.01 -8.76
N THR A 255 -36.84 57.94 -7.48
CA THR A 255 -35.80 57.05 -6.95
C THR A 255 -36.19 55.59 -7.14
N ARG A 256 -37.45 55.25 -6.85
CA ARG A 256 -38.01 53.92 -7.03
C ARG A 256 -38.02 53.43 -8.48
N LEU A 257 -38.37 54.31 -9.42
CA LEU A 257 -38.45 53.96 -10.84
C LEU A 257 -37.07 53.67 -11.42
N ARG A 258 -36.07 54.44 -10.99
CA ARG A 258 -34.67 54.27 -11.41
C ARG A 258 -34.07 52.98 -10.85
N ALA A 259 -34.27 52.71 -9.57
CA ALA A 259 -33.81 51.47 -8.95
C ALA A 259 -34.48 50.22 -9.55
N SER A 260 -35.77 50.28 -9.89
CA SER A 260 -36.44 49.19 -10.62
C SER A 260 -35.85 48.95 -12.02
N ALA A 261 -35.46 50.01 -12.72
CA ALA A 261 -34.78 49.90 -14.02
C ALA A 261 -33.38 49.28 -13.87
N ASP A 262 -32.62 49.69 -12.86
CA ASP A 262 -31.28 49.16 -12.57
C ASP A 262 -31.35 47.65 -12.20
N ILE A 263 -32.36 47.23 -11.43
CA ILE A 263 -32.61 45.81 -11.13
C ILE A 263 -32.93 45.01 -12.41
N ALA A 264 -33.74 45.55 -13.32
CA ALA A 264 -34.08 44.88 -14.57
C ALA A 264 -32.85 44.69 -15.48
N ILE A 265 -31.96 45.69 -15.54
CA ILE A 265 -30.69 45.61 -16.28
C ILE A 265 -29.79 44.53 -15.66
N LEU A 266 -29.65 44.51 -14.32
CA LEU A 266 -28.84 43.52 -13.61
C LEU A 266 -29.39 42.08 -13.72
N ALA A 267 -30.71 41.92 -13.87
CA ALA A 267 -31.37 40.65 -14.13
C ALA A 267 -31.22 40.15 -15.58
N GLY A 268 -30.59 40.95 -16.45
CA GLY A 268 -30.32 40.60 -17.85
C GLY A 268 -31.46 40.94 -18.82
N ALA A 269 -32.37 41.84 -18.45
CA ALA A 269 -33.33 42.39 -19.40
C ALA A 269 -32.61 43.18 -20.49
N GLY A 270 -33.04 43.05 -21.75
CA GLY A 270 -32.45 43.81 -22.84
C GLY A 270 -32.65 45.32 -22.63
N GLU A 271 -31.65 46.15 -22.95
CA GLU A 271 -31.74 47.62 -22.78
C GLU A 271 -32.96 48.25 -23.47
N SER A 272 -33.51 47.60 -24.50
CA SER A 272 -34.73 48.03 -25.19
C SER A 272 -36.03 47.79 -24.41
N GLU A 273 -36.01 46.89 -23.43
CA GLU A 273 -37.18 46.50 -22.62
C GLU A 273 -37.22 47.21 -21.26
N VAL A 274 -36.14 47.91 -20.90
CA VAL A 274 -36.01 48.66 -19.64
C VAL A 274 -36.48 50.10 -19.82
N LEU A 275 -37.41 50.54 -18.97
CA LEU A 275 -37.97 51.88 -18.93
C LEU A 275 -37.04 52.86 -18.19
N ASP A 276 -35.86 53.09 -18.76
CA ASP A 276 -34.77 53.90 -18.19
C ASP A 276 -34.84 55.41 -18.52
N SER A 277 -35.73 55.80 -19.42
CA SER A 277 -35.82 57.15 -19.99
C SER A 277 -37.27 57.59 -20.17
N VAL A 278 -37.50 58.90 -20.06
CA VAL A 278 -38.85 59.50 -20.15
C VAL A 278 -39.52 59.14 -21.47
N GLU A 279 -38.76 59.08 -22.57
CA GLU A 279 -39.25 58.73 -23.90
C GLU A 279 -39.73 57.27 -23.97
N LYS A 280 -39.04 56.32 -23.33
CA LYS A 280 -39.49 54.92 -23.26
C LYS A 280 -40.72 54.76 -22.36
N ILE A 281 -40.77 55.50 -21.25
CA ILE A 281 -41.93 55.50 -20.33
C ILE A 281 -43.17 56.02 -21.06
N ASP A 282 -43.06 57.14 -21.76
CA ASP A 282 -44.16 57.69 -22.55
C ASP A 282 -44.59 56.74 -23.66
N THR A 283 -43.65 56.09 -24.35
CA THR A 283 -43.97 55.13 -25.44
C THR A 283 -44.66 53.84 -24.93
N PHE A 284 -44.44 53.46 -23.67
CA PHE A 284 -45.03 52.24 -23.10
C PHE A 284 -46.40 52.48 -22.45
N PHE A 285 -46.62 53.66 -21.85
CA PHE A 285 -47.84 53.96 -21.10
C PHE A 285 -48.88 54.82 -21.85
N LEU A 286 -48.51 55.51 -22.95
CA LEU A 286 -49.42 56.25 -23.83
C LEU A 286 -49.72 55.48 -25.12
#